data_AF-A0AAX2KIP8-F1
#
_entry.id   AF-A0AAX2KIP8-F1
#
_cell.length_a   1.000
_cell.length_b   1.000
_cell.length_c   1.000
_cell.angle_alpha   90.00
_cell.angle_beta   90.00
_cell.angle_gamma   90.00
#
_symmetry.space_group_name_H-M   'P 1'
#
loop_
_entity.id
_entity.type
_entity.pdbx_description
1 polymer ?
#
loop_
_entity_poly.entity_id
_entity_poly.type
_entity_poly.pdbx_seq_one_letter_code
_entity_poly.pdbx_strand_id
1 'polypeptide(L)' 'MRIGFGSAKHPDCRGITVDELQKIQFDRLDFTNFYEDLMNNQKIPDSGVLTQKVKEQIADQLKQAGQ' A
#
# COMPACT_ATOMS: atom_id res chain seq x y z
N MET A 1 4.87 -15.03 -14.00
CA MET A 1 3.89 -15.40 -12.96
C MET A 1 2.69 -14.49 -13.12
N ARG A 2 1.45 -15.02 -13.15
CA ARG A 2 0.22 -14.21 -13.22
C ARG A 2 -0.64 -14.58 -12.02
N ILE A 3 -1.07 -13.58 -11.25
CA ILE A 3 -2.05 -13.78 -10.18
C ILE A 3 -3.39 -14.04 -10.87
N GLY A 4 -3.97 -15.22 -10.65
CA GLY A 4 -5.25 -15.61 -11.23
C GLY A 4 -6.40 -15.16 -10.34
N PHE A 5 -7.33 -14.37 -10.88
CA PHE A 5 -8.55 -13.90 -10.19
C PHE A 5 -9.80 -14.62 -10.68
N GLY A 6 -9.64 -15.82 -11.23
CA GLY A 6 -10.73 -16.57 -11.84
C GLY A 6 -11.19 -15.99 -13.18
N SER A 7 -12.37 -16.43 -13.63
CA SER A 7 -13.00 -15.96 -14.87
C SER A 7 -14.12 -14.97 -14.55
N ALA A 8 -14.60 -14.21 -15.55
CA ALA A 8 -15.72 -13.29 -15.36
C ALA A 8 -16.99 -13.96 -14.79
N LYS A 9 -17.22 -15.24 -15.11
CA LYS A 9 -18.36 -16.02 -14.58
C LYS A 9 -18.08 -16.68 -13.22
N HIS A 10 -16.81 -16.88 -12.88
CA HIS A 10 -16.38 -17.55 -11.66
C HIS A 10 -15.15 -16.82 -11.11
N PRO A 11 -15.36 -15.69 -10.40
CA PRO A 11 -14.26 -14.92 -9.85
C PRO A 11 -13.62 -15.63 -8.64
N ASP A 12 -12.32 -15.46 -8.49
CA ASP A 12 -11.58 -15.85 -7.29
C ASP A 12 -11.38 -14.59 -6.41
N CYS A 13 -12.22 -14.47 -5.37
CA CYS A 13 -12.28 -13.31 -4.48
C CYS A 13 -11.32 -13.42 -3.27
N ARG A 14 -10.34 -14.33 -3.28
CA ARG A 14 -9.41 -14.54 -2.15
C ARG A 14 -8.48 -13.36 -1.83
N GLY A 15 -8.43 -12.35 -2.71
CA GLY A 15 -7.47 -11.25 -2.62
C GLY A 15 -6.04 -11.67 -2.99
N ILE A 16 -5.09 -10.77 -2.77
CA ILE A 16 -3.65 -11.00 -3.04
C ILE A 16 -2.96 -11.39 -1.73
N THR A 17 -2.19 -12.48 -1.72
CA THR A 17 -1.37 -12.85 -0.55
C THR A 17 -0.10 -12.01 -0.46
N VAL A 18 0.55 -11.98 0.71
CA VAL A 18 1.83 -11.25 0.88
C VAL A 18 2.89 -11.75 -0.11
N ASP A 19 3.02 -13.06 -0.27
CA ASP A 19 3.99 -13.66 -1.20
C ASP A 19 3.71 -13.31 -2.66
N GLU A 20 2.44 -13.16 -3.02
CA GLU A 20 2.04 -12.73 -4.37
C GLU A 20 2.32 -11.24 -4.57
N LEU A 21 2.00 -10.41 -3.56
CA LEU A 21 2.25 -8.97 -3.57
C LEU A 21 3.73 -8.66 -3.76
N GLN A 22 4.62 -9.39 -3.07
CA GLN A 22 6.07 -9.22 -3.18
C GLN A 22 6.63 -9.54 -4.56
N LYS A 23 5.93 -10.36 -5.36
CA LYS A 23 6.36 -10.76 -6.70
C LYS A 23 5.86 -9.83 -7.80
N ILE A 24 5.08 -8.80 -7.45
CA ILE A 24 4.61 -7.79 -8.39
C ILE A 24 5.76 -6.86 -8.78
N GLN A 25 5.99 -6.72 -10.08
CA GLN A 25 6.96 -5.77 -10.65
C GLN A 25 6.31 -4.39 -10.79
N PHE A 26 6.30 -3.63 -9.69
CA PHE A 26 5.67 -2.30 -9.63
C PHE A 26 6.28 -1.28 -10.61
N ASP A 27 7.54 -1.47 -11.00
CA ASP A 27 8.25 -0.67 -12.00
C ASP A 27 7.68 -0.82 -13.42
N ARG A 28 6.92 -1.87 -13.68
CA ARG A 28 6.32 -2.17 -14.99
C ARG A 28 4.81 -1.91 -15.05
N LEU A 29 4.23 -1.42 -13.95
CA LEU A 29 2.81 -1.11 -13.90
C LEU A 29 2.59 0.34 -14.33
N ASP A 30 1.62 0.55 -15.22
CA ASP A 30 1.15 1.88 -15.58
C ASP A 30 0.14 2.36 -14.54
N PHE A 31 0.57 3.32 -13.71
CA PHE A 31 -0.25 3.95 -12.69
C PHE A 31 -0.82 5.30 -13.12
N THR A 32 -0.71 5.70 -14.39
CA THR A 32 -1.10 7.05 -14.84
C THR A 32 -2.57 7.36 -14.50
N ASN A 33 -3.49 6.43 -14.76
CA ASN A 33 -4.91 6.58 -14.38
C ASN A 33 -5.12 6.60 -12.86
N PHE A 34 -4.34 5.84 -12.11
CA PHE A 34 -4.44 5.82 -10.66
C PHE A 34 -3.88 7.09 -10.03
N TYR A 35 -2.84 7.70 -10.61
CA TYR A 35 -2.26 8.94 -10.12
C TYR A 35 -3.26 10.10 -10.16
N GLU A 36 -4.05 10.21 -11.22
CA GLU A 36 -5.10 11.24 -11.29
C GLU A 36 -6.15 11.03 -10.20
N ASP A 37 -6.69 9.81 -10.09
CA ASP A 37 -7.66 9.47 -9.04
C ASP A 37 -7.10 9.64 -7.63
N LEU A 38 -5.82 9.29 -7.44
CA LEU A 38 -5.11 9.46 -6.18
C LEU A 38 -4.95 10.94 -5.86
N MET A 39 -4.45 11.77 -6.77
CA MET A 39 -4.26 13.20 -6.52
C MET A 39 -5.59 13.94 -6.30
N ASN A 40 -6.65 13.51 -6.98
CA ASN A 40 -7.97 14.11 -6.85
C ASN A 40 -8.67 13.74 -5.53
N ASN A 41 -8.45 12.53 -5.01
CA ASN A 41 -9.16 12.01 -3.83
C ASN A 41 -8.30 11.92 -2.57
N GLN A 42 -6.97 11.99 -2.70
CA GLN A 42 -6.05 11.97 -1.58
C GLN A 42 -5.75 13.40 -1.16
N LYS A 43 -6.26 13.81 0.00
CA LYS A 43 -5.63 14.88 0.76
C LYS A 43 -4.24 14.37 1.14
N ILE A 44 -3.23 14.68 0.31
CA ILE A 44 -1.84 14.42 0.66
C ILE A 44 -1.66 15.05 2.04
N PRO A 45 -1.40 14.23 3.09
CA PRO A 45 -1.28 14.76 4.42
C PRO A 45 -0.17 15.80 4.39
N ASP A 46 -0.47 17.00 4.88
CA ASP A 46 0.53 18.04 5.04
C ASP A 46 1.77 17.44 5.71
N SER A 47 2.96 17.82 5.23
CA SER A 47 4.27 17.34 5.69
C SER A 47 4.40 17.29 7.23
N GLY A 48 3.68 18.15 7.95
CA GLY A 48 3.57 18.15 9.40
C GLY A 48 2.92 16.88 9.99
N VAL A 49 1.89 16.33 9.35
CA VAL A 49 1.21 15.08 9.77
C VAL A 49 2.13 13.88 9.57
N LEU A 50 2.90 13.85 8.48
CA LEU A 50 3.88 12.78 8.25
C LEU A 50 4.99 12.83 9.29
N THR A 51 5.52 14.02 9.58
CA THR A 51 6.53 14.23 10.63
C THR A 51 6.02 13.78 11.99
N GLN A 52 4.74 14.06 12.30
CA GLN A 52 4.13 13.65 13.56
C GLN A 52 3.97 12.13 13.65
N LYS A 53 3.51 11.46 12.58
CA LYS A 53 3.42 10.00 12.53
C LYS A 53 4.79 9.33 12.71
N VAL A 54 5.83 9.87 12.08
CA VAL A 54 7.20 9.36 12.24
C VAL A 54 7.67 9.51 13.69
N LYS A 55 7.40 10.66 14.32
CA LYS A 55 7.72 10.87 15.75
C LYS A 55 6.98 9.88 16.66
N GLU A 56 5.71 9.64 16.41
CA GLU A 56 4.89 8.68 17.17
C GLU A 56 5.43 7.25 17.02
N GLN A 57 5.75 6.82 15.80
CA GLN A 57 6.36 5.52 15.55
C GLN A 57 7.71 5.35 16.26
N ILE A 58 8.57 6.37 16.23
CA ILE A 58 9.86 6.34 16.93
C ILE A 58 9.62 6.25 18.45
N ALA A 59 8.68 7.03 18.99
CA ALA A 59 8.36 7.01 20.42
C ALA A 59 7.82 5.64 20.87
N ASP A 60 6.97 5.01 20.07
CA ASP A 60 6.44 3.68 20.37
C ASP A 60 7.53 2.60 20.32
N GLN A 61 8.44 2.68 19.35
CA GLN A 61 9.60 1.78 19.29
C GLN A 61 10.55 1.96 20.48
N LEU A 62 10.81 3.19 20.91
CA LEU A 62 11.65 3.47 22.08
C LEU A 62 11.02 2.93 23.37
N LYS A 63 9.69 3.00 23.50
CA LYS A 63 8.97 2.40 24.65
C LYS A 63 9.05 0.87 24.66
N GLN A 64 8.97 0.24 23.49
CA GLN A 64 9.09 -1.22 23.36
C GLN A 64 10.52 -1.72 23.58
N ALA A 65 11.54 -0.93 23.19
CA ALA A 65 12.95 -1.27 23.40
C ALA A 65 13.45 -1.02 24.85
N GLY A 66 12.67 -0.30 25.65
CA GLY A 66 12.96 -0.02 27.06
C GLY A 66 12.30 -0.99 28.06
N GLN A 67 11.58 -2.01 27.56
CA GLN A 67 11.09 -3.16 28.33
C GLN A 67 11.99 -4.38 28.06
#